data_AF-A0A933VIV3-F1
#
_entry.id   AF-A0A933VIV3-F1
#
_cell.length_a   1.000
_cell.length_b   1.000
_cell.length_c   1.000
_cell.angle_alpha   90.00
_cell.angle_beta   90.00
_cell.angle_gamma   90.00
#
_symmetry.space_group_name_H-M   'P 1'
#
loop_
_entity.id
_entity.type
_entity.pdbx_description
1 polymer ?
#
loop_
_entity_poly.entity_id
_entity_poly.type
_entity_poly.pdbx_seq_one_letter_code
_entity_poly.pdbx_strand_id
1 'polypeptide(L)'
;MRKLVLFVALVALLGLIVACTPATAPAPASSSSSAAPSSSAAPSSSAAATKFSCTDKLGCVDIGPNDPIHIVYGFVTSGDNSTLGLDTK
;
A
#
# COMPACT_ATOMS: atom_id res chain seq x y z
N MET A 1 -31.48 -37.34 11.11
CA MET A 1 -31.43 -35.89 10.81
C MET A 1 -30.46 -35.12 11.72
N ARG A 2 -30.60 -35.18 13.06
CA ARG A 2 -29.70 -34.45 13.98
C ARG A 2 -28.20 -34.79 13.84
N LYS A 3 -27.88 -36.08 13.65
CA LYS A 3 -26.50 -36.54 13.39
C LYS A 3 -25.95 -36.06 12.03
N LEU A 4 -26.81 -35.95 11.02
CA LEU A 4 -26.44 -35.46 9.67
C LEU A 4 -26.20 -33.94 9.71
N VAL A 5 -27.05 -33.19 10.41
CA VAL A 5 -26.89 -31.73 10.60
C VAL A 5 -25.62 -31.41 11.38
N LEU A 6 -25.31 -32.19 12.42
CA LEU A 6 -24.04 -32.05 13.16
C LEU A 6 -22.83 -32.36 12.28
N PHE A 7 -22.93 -33.38 11.41
CA PHE A 7 -21.84 -33.72 10.48
C PHE A 7 -21.60 -32.61 9.45
N VAL A 8 -22.67 -32.04 8.88
CA VAL A 8 -22.58 -30.93 7.91
C VAL A 8 -22.01 -29.67 8.57
N ALA A 9 -22.43 -29.35 9.81
CA ALA A 9 -21.90 -28.21 10.56
C ALA A 9 -20.41 -28.38 10.90
N LEU A 10 -19.99 -29.60 11.27
CA LEU A 10 -18.59 -29.91 11.54
C LEU A 10 -17.71 -29.75 10.28
N VAL A 11 -18.17 -30.26 9.13
CA VAL A 11 -17.46 -30.15 7.85
C VAL A 11 -17.36 -28.69 7.40
N ALA A 12 -18.43 -27.90 7.56
CA ALA A 12 -18.42 -26.47 7.25
C ALA A 12 -17.44 -25.68 8.14
N LEU A 13 -17.36 -26.01 9.43
CA LEU A 13 -16.44 -25.35 10.37
C LEU A 13 -14.98 -25.68 10.07
N LEU A 14 -14.67 -26.93 9.69
CA LEU A 14 -13.31 -27.33 9.30
C LEU A 14 -12.86 -26.69 7.98
N GLY A 15 -13.78 -26.47 7.03
CA GLY A 15 -13.47 -25.81 5.76
C GLY A 15 -13.07 -24.34 5.91
N LEU A 16 -13.59 -23.65 6.94
CA LEU A 16 -13.32 -22.23 7.17
C LEU A 16 -11.89 -21.96 7.66
N ILE A 17 -11.23 -22.97 8.25
CA ILE A 17 -9.88 -22.85 8.84
C ILE A 17 -8.76 -23.00 7.78
N VAL A 18 -9.07 -23.51 6.60
CA VAL A 18 -8.12 -23.73 5.49
C VAL A 18 -7.88 -22.47 4.63
N ALA A 19 -8.72 -21.44 4.76
CA ALA A 19 -8.60 -20.22 3.96
C ALA A 19 -7.58 -19.19 4.48
N CYS A 20 -6.90 -19.47 5.60
CA CYS A 20 -5.99 -18.52 6.25
C CYS A 20 -4.51 -18.95 6.21
N THR A 21 -4.09 -19.70 5.20
CA THR A 21 -2.67 -19.93 4.95
C THR A 21 -2.16 -18.91 3.93
N PRO A 22 -1.20 -18.03 4.28
CA PRO A 22 -0.59 -17.14 3.30
C PRO A 22 0.10 -17.98 2.23
N ALA A 23 -0.24 -17.73 0.97
CA ALA A 23 0.45 -18.32 -0.16
C ALA A 23 1.91 -17.88 -0.13
N THR A 24 2.84 -18.83 0.06
CA THR A 24 4.26 -18.57 -0.15
C THR A 24 4.47 -18.40 -1.65
N ALA A 25 4.57 -17.15 -2.10
CA ALA A 25 4.96 -16.86 -3.48
C ALA A 25 6.42 -17.29 -3.67
N PRO A 26 6.78 -17.92 -4.81
CA PRO A 26 8.19 -18.16 -5.13
C PRO A 26 8.92 -16.80 -5.20
N ALA A 27 10.11 -16.76 -4.61
CA ALA A 27 10.95 -15.58 -4.59
C ALA A 27 11.16 -15.05 -6.03
N PRO A 28 10.99 -13.74 -6.27
CA PRO A 28 11.30 -13.16 -7.56
C PRO A 28 12.78 -13.39 -7.87
N ALA A 29 13.06 -13.85 -9.09
CA ALA A 29 14.41 -14.00 -9.60
C ALA A 29 15.16 -12.66 -9.51
N SER A 30 16.30 -12.70 -8.81
CA SER A 30 17.24 -11.59 -8.72
C SER A 30 17.70 -11.18 -10.12
N SER A 31 17.13 -10.08 -10.61
CA SER A 31 17.71 -9.33 -11.72
C SER A 31 18.83 -8.46 -11.14
N SER A 32 20.06 -8.94 -11.33
CA SER A 32 21.27 -8.22 -10.98
C SER A 32 21.40 -6.93 -11.78
N SER A 33 21.66 -5.86 -11.03
CA SER A 33 22.55 -4.74 -11.36
C SER A 33 22.20 -3.88 -12.57
N SER A 34 21.43 -2.82 -12.31
CA SER A 34 21.62 -1.55 -12.99
C SER A 34 22.26 -0.59 -11.99
N ALA A 35 23.42 -0.05 -12.34
CA ALA A 35 24.22 0.82 -11.49
C ALA A 35 23.38 1.99 -10.98
N ALA A 36 23.29 2.12 -9.65
CA ALA A 36 22.72 3.29 -9.01
C ALA A 36 23.57 4.51 -9.38
N PRO A 37 22.98 5.65 -9.80
CA PRO A 37 23.71 6.90 -9.80
C PRO A 37 24.13 7.21 -8.36
N SER A 38 25.40 7.54 -8.20
CA SER A 38 26.01 8.00 -6.95
C SER A 38 25.08 8.97 -6.21
N SER A 39 24.91 8.74 -4.90
CA SER A 39 24.33 9.70 -3.97
C SER A 39 24.92 11.08 -4.22
N SER A 40 24.16 11.93 -4.90
CA SER A 40 24.34 13.36 -4.79
C SER A 40 23.88 13.69 -3.38
N ALA A 41 24.83 14.01 -2.49
CA ALA A 41 24.52 14.52 -1.18
C ALA A 41 23.60 15.74 -1.36
N ALA A 42 22.33 15.58 -0.99
CA ALA A 42 21.40 16.70 -0.99
C ALA A 42 22.00 17.79 -0.08
N PRO A 43 22.01 19.06 -0.50
CA PRO A 43 22.46 20.12 0.38
C PRO A 43 21.56 20.13 1.63
N SER A 44 22.13 19.81 2.79
CA SER A 44 21.52 20.11 4.10
C SER A 44 21.55 21.62 4.30
N SER A 45 20.69 22.32 3.56
CA SER A 45 20.41 23.72 3.81
C SER A 45 19.32 23.78 4.88
N SER A 46 19.74 23.85 6.14
CA SER A 46 18.89 24.35 7.23
C SER A 46 18.72 25.87 7.07
N ALA A 47 18.30 26.33 5.89
CA ALA A 47 17.63 27.61 5.79
C ALA A 47 16.30 27.41 6.51
N ALA A 48 15.94 28.33 7.41
CA ALA A 48 14.61 28.36 8.01
C ALA A 48 13.60 28.58 6.88
N ALA A 49 13.19 27.48 6.23
CA ALA A 49 12.20 27.51 5.17
C ALA A 49 10.94 28.08 5.79
N THR A 50 10.39 29.11 5.16
CA THR A 50 9.03 29.58 5.46
C THR A 50 8.14 28.35 5.49
N LYS A 51 7.47 28.12 6.63
CA LYS A 51 6.62 26.94 6.81
C LYS A 51 5.60 26.93 5.67
N PHE A 52 5.70 25.94 4.78
CA PHE A 52 4.71 25.73 3.74
C PHE A 52 3.36 25.50 4.43
N SER A 53 2.34 26.20 3.97
CA SER A 53 0.98 26.12 4.53
C SER A 53 0.04 25.66 3.43
N CYS A 54 -0.65 24.55 3.67
CA CYS A 54 -1.64 24.02 2.75
C CYS A 54 -2.91 24.87 2.86
N THR A 55 -3.27 25.54 1.76
CA THR A 55 -4.46 26.39 1.69
C THR A 55 -5.71 25.64 1.26
N ASP A 56 -5.56 24.39 0.82
CA ASP A 56 -6.65 23.54 0.39
C ASP A 56 -7.39 22.90 1.59
N LYS A 57 -8.64 22.48 1.35
CA LYS A 57 -9.49 21.79 2.32
C LYS A 57 -8.89 20.47 2.83
N LEU A 58 -8.03 19.82 2.03
CA LEU A 58 -7.35 18.58 2.41
C LEU A 58 -6.30 18.77 3.51
N GLY A 59 -5.76 19.98 3.68
CA GLY A 59 -4.75 20.28 4.68
C GLY A 59 -3.34 19.77 4.35
N CYS A 60 -2.44 19.81 5.33
CA CYS A 60 -1.06 19.31 5.20
C CYS A 60 -0.90 17.93 5.81
N VAL A 61 0.01 17.15 5.24
CA VAL A 61 0.49 15.89 5.83
C VAL A 61 1.88 16.15 6.41
N ASP A 62 2.02 16.00 7.73
CA ASP A 62 3.30 16.05 8.41
C ASP A 62 3.96 14.67 8.38
N ILE A 63 5.20 14.60 7.89
CA ILE A 63 5.99 13.36 7.79
C ILE A 63 7.32 13.60 8.52
N GLY A 64 7.56 12.85 9.58
CA GLY A 64 8.79 12.89 10.36
C GLY A 64 9.99 12.30 9.60
N PRO A 65 11.22 12.60 10.03
CA PRO A 65 12.44 12.17 9.34
C PRO A 65 12.65 10.65 9.29
N ASN A 66 11.99 9.89 10.16
CA ASN A 66 12.08 8.43 10.21
C ASN A 66 10.73 7.75 9.94
N ASP A 67 9.72 8.51 9.51
CA ASP A 67 8.40 7.94 9.24
C ASP A 67 8.43 7.18 7.90
N PRO A 68 7.96 5.93 7.86
CA PRO A 68 7.99 5.14 6.65
C PRO A 68 6.97 5.67 5.63
N ILE A 69 7.43 5.90 4.40
CA ILE A 69 6.57 6.26 3.29
C ILE A 69 6.24 4.99 2.50
N HIS A 70 4.97 4.58 2.56
CA HIS A 70 4.47 3.47 1.77
C HIS A 70 3.75 4.01 0.52
N ILE A 71 4.34 3.76 -0.65
CA ILE A 71 3.75 4.15 -1.92
C ILE A 71 2.86 3.00 -2.39
N VAL A 72 1.57 3.28 -2.54
CA VAL A 72 0.58 2.36 -3.10
C VAL A 72 0.06 2.90 -4.42
N TYR A 73 -0.15 2.00 -5.38
CA TYR A 73 -0.80 2.30 -6.65
C TYR A 73 -2.20 1.67 -6.65
N GLY A 74 -3.18 2.47 -7.03
CA GLY A 74 -4.54 2.02 -7.28
C GLY A 74 -4.92 2.42 -8.70
N PHE A 75 -5.55 1.50 -9.44
CA PHE A 75 -6.10 1.81 -10.76
C PHE A 75 -7.61 1.59 -10.72
N VAL A 76 -8.36 2.44 -11.41
CA VAL A 76 -9.81 2.31 -11.51
C VAL A 76 -10.14 1.07 -12.34
N THR A 77 -10.77 0.10 -11.71
CA THR A 77 -11.16 -1.16 -12.36
C THR A 77 -12.49 -1.07 -13.10
N SER A 78 -13.31 -0.06 -12.80
CA SER A 78 -14.60 0.21 -13.46
C SER A 78 -15.07 1.64 -13.16
N GLY A 79 -15.82 2.23 -14.09
CA GLY A 79 -16.29 3.62 -14.00
C GLY A 79 -15.29 4.64 -14.54
N ASP A 80 -15.66 5.92 -14.45
CA ASP A 80 -14.83 7.02 -14.96
C ASP A 80 -13.77 7.45 -13.92
N ASN A 81 -12.50 7.54 -14.35
CA ASN A 81 -11.38 7.90 -13.48
C ASN A 81 -11.45 9.35 -12.97
N SER A 82 -12.21 10.23 -13.64
CA SER A 82 -12.39 11.63 -13.21
C SER A 82 -13.05 11.77 -11.84
N THR A 83 -13.76 10.74 -11.37
CA THR A 83 -14.36 10.71 -10.03
C THR A 83 -13.34 10.71 -8.90
N LEU A 84 -12.07 10.32 -9.16
CA LEU A 84 -10.97 10.37 -8.21
C LEU A 84 -10.17 11.67 -8.27
N GLY A 85 -10.61 12.63 -9.09
CA GLY A 85 -9.88 13.84 -9.40
C GLY A 85 -8.98 13.66 -10.63
N LEU A 86 -8.94 14.70 -11.47
CA LEU A 86 -8.06 14.75 -12.62
C LEU A 86 -6.83 15.60 -12.25
N ASP A 87 -5.64 15.05 -12.47
CA ASP A 87 -4.39 15.81 -12.40
C ASP A 87 -4.28 16.68 -13.66
N THR A 88 -4.99 17.80 -13.67
CA THR A 88 -4.89 18.81 -14.73
C THR A 88 -3.80 19.82 -14.37
N LYS A 89 -3.03 20.21 -15.38
CA LYS A 89 -2.01 21.26 -15.25
C LYS A 89 -2.61 22.64 -14.93
#